data_AF-A0A845BD88-F1
#
_entry.id   AF-A0A845BD88-F1
#
_cell.length_a   1.000
_cell.length_b   1.000
_cell.length_c   1.000
_cell.angle_alpha   90.00
_cell.angle_beta   90.00
_cell.angle_gamma   90.00
#
_symmetry.space_group_name_H-M   'P 1'
#
loop_
_entity.id
_entity.type
_entity.pdbx_description
1 polymer ?
#
loop_
_entity_poly.entity_id
_entity_poly.type
_entity_poly.pdbx_seq_one_letter_code
_entity_poly.pdbx_strand_id
1 'polypeptide(L)' 'MGDYQTGVRITLQGVDDAAVEMAADELKQRLGARFAVTARRRRQGQPGLSITATMLMASAANVDAAASDLLDRLYAGRG' A
#
# COMPACT_ATOMS: atom_id res chain seq x y z
N MET A 1 -16.05 9.99 -18.00
CA MET A 1 -14.60 9.85 -18.25
C MET A 1 -14.06 9.13 -17.02
N GLY A 2 -13.67 7.86 -17.16
CA GLY A 2 -13.54 6.94 -16.02
C GLY A 2 -12.41 7.34 -15.08
N ASP A 3 -12.74 7.54 -13.80
CA ASP A 3 -11.78 7.51 -12.70
C ASP A 3 -11.11 6.14 -12.68
N TYR A 4 -9.96 6.02 -13.36
CA TYR A 4 -9.07 4.88 -13.16
C TYR A 4 -8.54 4.98 -11.74
N GLN A 5 -9.26 4.37 -10.80
CA GLN A 5 -8.77 4.12 -9.46
C GLN A 5 -7.59 3.15 -9.56
N THR A 6 -6.39 3.70 -9.74
CA THR A 6 -5.15 2.93 -9.80
C THR A 6 -4.92 2.27 -8.44
N GLY A 7 -5.18 0.96 -8.36
CA GLY A 7 -4.93 0.17 -7.16
C GLY A 7 -3.49 -0.36 -7.13
N VAL A 8 -2.83 -0.28 -5.98
CA VAL A 8 -1.54 -0.95 -5.75
C VAL A 8 -1.80 -2.28 -5.07
N ARG A 9 -1.22 -3.36 -5.60
CA ARG A 9 -1.24 -4.67 -4.94
C ARG A 9 -0.06 -4.78 -3.98
N ILE A 10 -0.36 -5.13 -2.72
CA ILE A 10 0.63 -5.32 -1.66
C ILE A 10 0.62 -6.80 -1.28
N THR A 11 1.80 -7.39 -1.08
CA THR A 11 1.93 -8.76 -0.56
C THR A 11 2.83 -8.75 0.67
N LEU A 12 2.31 -9.24 1.79
CA LEU A 12 3.05 -9.46 3.02
C LEU A 12 3.39 -10.94 3.14
N GLN A 13 4.62 -11.27 3.49
CA GLN A 13 5.10 -12.64 3.61
C GLN A 13 6.07 -12.77 4.77
N GLY A 14 5.96 -13.85 5.54
CA GLY A 14 6.85 -14.14 6.66
C GLY A 14 6.62 -15.53 7.20
N VAL A 15 7.63 -16.06 7.90
CA VAL A 15 7.59 -17.39 8.55
C VAL A 15 6.77 -17.38 9.85
N ASP A 16 6.63 -16.21 10.47
CA ASP A 16 5.80 -15.99 11.65
C ASP A 16 4.42 -15.45 11.21
N ASP A 17 3.40 -16.30 11.33
CA ASP A 17 2.02 -15.97 10.98
C ASP A 17 1.51 -14.73 11.76
N ALA A 18 1.87 -14.60 13.03
CA ALA A 18 1.40 -13.51 13.88
C ALA A 18 2.04 -12.17 13.48
N ALA A 19 3.33 -12.18 13.17
CA ALA A 19 4.02 -10.98 12.67
C ALA A 19 3.42 -10.48 11.36
N VAL A 20 3.04 -11.39 10.45
CA VAL A 20 2.44 -11.05 9.15
C VAL A 20 1.03 -10.47 9.32
N GLU A 21 0.20 -11.01 10.21
CA GLU A 21 -1.12 -10.44 10.51
C GLU A 21 -1.00 -9.09 11.23
N MET A 22 -0.09 -8.94 12.21
CA MET A 22 0.14 -7.66 12.88
C MET A 22 0.56 -6.56 11.89
N ALA A 23 1.43 -6.88 10.94
CA ALA A 23 1.81 -5.93 9.89
C ALA A 23 0.62 -5.56 8.99
N ALA A 24 -0.27 -6.52 8.68
CA ALA A 24 -1.49 -6.25 7.92
C ALA A 24 -2.46 -5.34 8.69
N ASP A 25 -2.61 -5.56 9.99
CA ASP A 25 -3.44 -4.74 10.87
C ASP A 25 -2.85 -3.33 11.04
N GLU A 26 -1.54 -3.20 11.18
CA GLU A 26 -0.87 -1.90 11.22
C GLU A 26 -1.10 -1.11 9.91
N LEU A 27 -0.99 -1.77 8.75
CA LEU A 27 -1.32 -1.15 7.47
C LEU A 27 -2.81 -0.77 7.40
N LYS A 28 -3.70 -1.60 7.92
CA LYS A 28 -5.13 -1.30 7.98
C LYS A 28 -5.42 -0.08 8.86
N GLN A 29 -4.76 0.05 10.01
CA GLN A 29 -4.89 1.20 10.90
C GLN A 29 -4.37 2.48 10.25
N ARG A 30 -3.23 2.42 9.55
CA ARG A 30 -2.62 3.58 8.90
C ARG A 30 -3.35 4.05 7.63
N LEU A 31 -3.82 3.11 6.82
CA LEU A 31 -4.42 3.39 5.51
C LEU A 31 -5.96 3.39 5.52
N GLY A 32 -6.56 2.88 6.58
CA GLY A 32 -8.00 2.90 6.81
C GLY A 32 -8.80 2.25 5.68
N ALA A 33 -9.78 2.98 5.14
CA ALA A 33 -10.65 2.51 4.06
C ALA A 33 -9.92 2.27 2.73
N ARG A 34 -8.70 2.80 2.58
CA ARG A 34 -7.92 2.66 1.34
C ARG A 34 -7.24 1.30 1.23
N PHE A 35 -7.16 0.53 2.31
CA PHE A 35 -6.49 -0.78 2.33
C PHE A 35 -7.49 -1.91 2.59
N ALA A 36 -7.43 -2.95 1.77
CA ALA A 36 -8.26 -4.13 1.90
C ALA A 36 -7.45 -5.40 1.66
N VAL A 37 -7.47 -6.32 2.62
CA VAL A 37 -6.92 -7.68 2.45
C VAL A 37 -7.85 -8.45 1.50
N THR A 38 -7.28 -9.02 0.44
CA THR A 38 -8.02 -9.76 -0.60
C THR A 38 -7.78 -11.26 -0.52
N ALA A 39 -6.65 -11.71 0.01
CA ALA A 39 -6.38 -13.12 0.23
C ALA A 39 -5.43 -13.35 1.41
N ARG A 40 -5.66 -14.45 2.13
CA ARG A 40 -4.73 -15.03 3.10
C ARG A 40 -4.42 -16.45 2.66
N ARG A 41 -3.14 -16.79 2.54
CA ARG A 41 -2.71 -18.12 2.13
C ARG A 41 -1.50 -18.53 2.96
N ARG A 42 -1.56 -19.71 3.58
CA ARG A 42 -0.34 -20.38 4.06
C ARG A 42 0.44 -20.88 2.86
N ARG A 43 1.77 -20.71 2.86
CA ARG A 43 2.61 -21.26 1.79
C ARG A 43 2.51 -22.79 1.82
N GLN A 44 2.14 -23.40 0.70
CA GLN A 44 2.27 -24.85 0.58
C GLN A 44 3.75 -25.23 0.60
N GLY A 45 4.12 -26.14 1.50
CA GLY A 45 5.48 -26.68 1.60
C GLY A 45 6.50 -25.81 2.33
N GLN A 46 6.12 -24.64 2.86
CA GLN A 46 6.99 -23.83 3.72
C GLN A 46 6.21 -23.26 4.91
N PRO A 47 6.80 -23.20 6.11
CA PRO A 47 6.21 -22.48 7.22
C PRO A 47 6.08 -21.00 6.84
N GLY A 48 4.89 -20.44 7.04
CA GLY A 48 4.65 -19.01 6.88
C GLY A 48 3.34 -18.64 6.22
N LEU A 49 2.97 -17.38 6.45
CA LEU A 49 1.75 -16.76 5.97
C LEU A 49 2.08 -15.79 4.83
N SER A 50 1.23 -15.80 3.81
CA SER A 50 1.18 -14.77 2.78
C SER A 50 -0.18 -14.09 2.79
N ILE A 51 -0.18 -12.78 2.94
CA ILE A 51 -1.36 -11.93 2.83
C ILE A 51 -1.24 -11.08 1.57
N THR A 52 -2.24 -11.14 0.72
CA THR A 52 -2.39 -10.21 -0.41
C THR A 52 -3.43 -9.17 -0.04
N ALA A 53 -3.11 -7.91 -0.31
CA ALA A 53 -3.98 -6.77 -0.12
C ALA A 53 -3.95 -5.83 -1.32
N THR A 54 -4.97 -5.00 -1.44
CA THR A 54 -5.05 -3.92 -2.41
C THR A 54 -5.15 -2.59 -1.68
N MET A 55 -4.37 -1.62 -2.12
CA MET A 55 -4.42 -0.23 -1.67
C MET A 55 -4.97 0.67 -2.78
N LEU A 56 -6.06 1.37 -2.50
CA LEU A 56 -6.65 2.35 -3.40
C LEU A 56 -5.84 3.65 -3.36
N MET A 57 -5.35 4.09 -4.53
CA MET A 57 -4.87 5.46 -4.69
C MET A 57 -6.07 6.35 -5.02
N ALA A 58 -6.33 7.34 -4.16
CA ALA A 58 -7.17 8.46 -4.58
C ALA A 58 -6.37 9.23 -5.65
N SER A 59 -6.92 9.26 -6.88
CA SER A 59 -6.27 9.77 -8.09
C SER A 59 -5.94 11.25 -8.05
N ALA A 60 -6.63 12.06 -7.24
CA ALA A 60 -6.42 13.52 -7.20
C ALA A 60 -5.45 13.97 -6.10
N ALA A 61 -5.65 13.57 -4.84
CA ALA A 61 -4.98 14.22 -3.71
C ALA A 61 -3.50 13.83 -3.52
N ASN A 62 -3.11 12.60 -3.87
CA ASN A 62 -1.74 12.13 -3.62
C ASN A 62 -0.79 12.47 -4.78
N VAL A 63 -1.32 12.54 -6.01
CA VAL A 63 -0.55 13.00 -7.18
C VAL A 63 -0.27 14.49 -7.07
N ASP A 64 -1.23 15.29 -6.60
CA ASP A 64 -1.06 16.74 -6.44
C ASP A 64 -0.04 17.08 -5.33
N ALA A 65 -0.05 16.36 -4.21
CA ALA A 65 0.95 16.54 -3.15
C ALA A 65 2.35 16.11 -3.58
N ALA A 66 2.49 14.99 -4.31
CA ALA A 66 3.78 14.53 -4.82
C ALA A 66 4.30 15.39 -5.98
N ALA A 67 3.41 15.87 -6.84
CA ALA A 67 3.75 16.82 -7.90
C ALA A 67 4.14 18.18 -7.33
N SER A 68 3.43 18.67 -6.31
CA SER A 68 3.79 19.90 -5.60
C SER A 68 5.14 19.78 -4.88
N ASP A 69 5.41 18.68 -4.17
CA ASP A 69 6.72 18.43 -3.54
C ASP A 69 7.86 18.30 -4.57
N LEU A 70 7.59 17.69 -5.72
CA LEU A 70 8.56 17.60 -6.82
C LEU A 70 8.84 18.98 -7.45
N LEU A 71 7.79 19.76 -7.73
CA LEU A 71 7.93 21.11 -8.29
C LEU A 71 8.66 22.02 -7.30
N ASP A 72 8.32 21.97 -6.02
CA ASP A 72 9.00 22.75 -4.99
C ASP A 72 10.48 22.41 -4.92
N ARG A 73 10.88 21.13 -5.00
CA ARG A 73 12.31 20.74 -5.07
C ARG A 73 13.02 21.20 -6.34
N LEU A 74 12.33 21.18 -7.48
CA LEU A 74 12.91 21.61 -8.75
C LEU A 74 13.09 23.14 -8.83
N TYR A 75 12.22 23.91 -8.17
CA TYR A 75 12.28 25.37 -8.15
C TYR A 75 13.03 25.94 -6.93
N ALA A 76 13.07 25.25 -5.79
CA ALA A 76 13.84 25.64 -4.61
C ALA A 76 15.36 25.45 -4.76
N GLY A 77 15.80 24.70 -5.79
CA GLY A 77 17.22 24.48 -6.11
C GLY A 77 17.84 25.50 -7.07
N ARG A 78 17.16 26.60 -7.41
CA ARG A 78 17.62 27.56 -8.43
C ARG A 78 17.66 29.02 -7.94
N GLY A 79 18.29 29.22 -6.78
CA GLY A 79 18.66 30.54 -6.24
C GLY A 79 20.18 30.67 -6.12
#